data_AF-A0A1L5J3J3-F1
#
_entry.id   AF-A0A1L5J3J3-F1
#
_cell.length_a   1.000
_cell.length_b   1.000
_cell.length_c   1.000
_cell.angle_alpha   90.00
_cell.angle_beta   90.00
_cell.angle_gamma   90.00
#
_symmetry.space_group_name_H-M   'P 1'
#
loop_
_entity.id
_entity.type
_entity.pdbx_description
1 polymer ?
#
loop_
_entity_poly.entity_id
_entity_poly.type
_entity_poly.pdbx_seq_one_letter_code
_entity_poly.pdbx_strand_id
1 'polypeptide(L)'
;EAFVVIDPGLTALERGQLLSEDQYLEAVEEHGDEFDARMGAEAVYELLKSLDLPGEVIRLKEEIASTNSETKLKRLTKRVKLIEAFLESGNRPEWMVMTVLPVLPPDLRPLVPLDGGRFATSDLNDLYRRVINRNNRLKRLLELNAPDIIVRNEKRMLQESVDALMDNGRRGRAITGTNKRALKSLADMIKGKQGRFRQNLLGKRVDYSGRSVIVVGPTLRLHQCGLPKKMALELFKPFIFAKLQ
;
A
#
# COMPACT_ATOMS: atom_id res chain seq x y z
N GLU A 1 23.43 -8.74 -0.72
CA GLU A 1 22.50 -8.43 0.40
C GLU A 1 23.37 -8.20 1.63
N ALA A 2 22.90 -7.45 2.63
CA ALA A 2 23.70 -7.14 3.82
C ALA A 2 22.94 -7.59 5.07
N PHE A 3 23.69 -8.02 6.08
CA PHE A 3 23.19 -8.25 7.42
C PHE A 3 23.25 -6.94 8.19
N VAL A 4 22.34 -6.76 9.14
CA VAL A 4 22.35 -5.64 10.07
C VAL A 4 22.39 -6.16 11.49
N VAL A 5 23.30 -5.62 12.28
CA VAL A 5 23.43 -5.95 13.70
C VAL A 5 22.24 -5.37 14.47
N ILE A 6 21.43 -6.25 15.07
CA ILE A 6 20.27 -5.89 15.89
C ILE A 6 20.71 -5.69 17.33
N ASP A 7 21.50 -6.63 17.85
CA ASP A 7 22.08 -6.60 19.18
C ASP A 7 23.58 -6.90 19.09
N PRO A 8 24.46 -5.93 19.39
CA PRO A 8 25.90 -6.14 19.37
C PRO A 8 26.41 -6.97 20.56
N GLY A 9 25.62 -7.17 21.62
CA GLY A 9 26.06 -7.92 22.80
C GLY A 9 27.32 -7.32 23.44
N LEU A 10 28.32 -8.17 23.71
CA LEU A 10 29.62 -7.79 24.27
C LEU A 10 30.72 -7.60 23.21
N THR A 11 30.35 -7.63 21.93
CA THR A 11 31.30 -7.53 20.82
C THR A 11 31.68 -6.07 20.52
N ALA A 12 32.66 -5.88 19.62
CA ALA A 12 33.06 -4.56 19.14
C ALA A 12 32.09 -3.96 18.10
N LEU A 13 31.01 -4.67 17.76
CA LEU A 13 30.07 -4.26 16.73
C LEU A 13 29.13 -3.14 17.22
N GLU A 14 28.62 -2.35 16.29
CA GLU A 14 27.63 -1.31 16.59
C GLU A 14 26.23 -1.73 16.14
N ARG A 15 25.21 -1.40 16.96
CA ARG A 15 23.81 -1.60 16.56
C ARG A 15 23.48 -0.79 15.31
N GLY A 16 22.92 -1.45 14.30
CA GLY A 16 22.63 -0.85 12.99
C GLY A 16 23.81 -0.84 12.02
N GLN A 17 24.96 -1.41 12.40
CA GLN A 17 26.08 -1.64 11.49
C GLN A 17 25.68 -2.63 10.39
N LEU A 18 26.09 -2.33 9.16
CA LEU A 18 25.90 -3.21 8.02
C LEU A 18 27.12 -4.12 7.86
N LEU A 19 26.86 -5.42 7.72
CA LEU A 19 27.88 -6.44 7.47
C LEU A 19 27.63 -7.05 6.09
N SER A 20 28.70 -7.22 5.31
CA SER A 20 28.67 -8.08 4.12
C SER A 20 28.52 -9.56 4.52
N GLU A 21 28.27 -10.45 3.57
CA GLU A 21 28.18 -11.88 3.84
C GLU A 21 29.51 -12.43 4.40
N ASP A 22 30.64 -12.02 3.83
CA ASP A 22 31.98 -12.40 4.31
C ASP A 22 32.25 -11.86 5.72
N GLN A 23 31.96 -10.58 5.98
CA GLN A 23 32.14 -9.96 7.30
C GLN A 23 31.24 -10.59 8.37
N TYR A 24 30.02 -10.99 7.99
CA TYR A 24 29.14 -11.70 8.91
C TYR A 24 29.70 -13.07 9.28
N LEU A 25 30.24 -13.82 8.30
CA LEU A 25 30.89 -15.11 8.57
C LEU A 25 32.11 -14.95 9.46
N GLU A 26 32.98 -13.97 9.19
CA GLU A 26 34.14 -13.65 10.04
C GLU A 26 33.72 -13.29 11.47
N ALA A 27 32.71 -12.43 11.62
CA ALA A 27 32.22 -12.04 12.94
C ALA A 27 31.59 -13.22 13.71
N VAL A 28 30.90 -14.13 13.02
CA VAL A 28 30.36 -15.37 13.63
C VAL A 28 31.49 -16.32 14.01
N GLU A 29 32.56 -16.42 13.23
CA GLU A 29 33.74 -17.22 13.58
C GLU A 29 34.49 -16.66 14.79
N GLU A 30 34.60 -15.32 14.92
CA GLU A 30 35.31 -14.66 16.02
C GLU A 30 34.50 -14.61 17.31
N HIS A 31 33.21 -14.26 17.23
CA HIS A 31 32.36 -13.96 18.39
C HIS A 31 31.28 -15.02 18.67
N GLY A 32 31.11 -16.01 17.79
CA GLY A 32 30.09 -17.06 17.96
C GLY A 32 28.67 -16.49 18.08
N ASP A 33 27.95 -16.91 19.12
CA ASP A 33 26.56 -16.53 19.39
C ASP A 33 26.43 -15.26 20.27
N GLU A 34 27.51 -14.49 20.46
CA GLU A 34 27.49 -13.32 21.36
C GLU A 34 26.78 -12.08 20.78
N PHE A 35 26.40 -12.10 19.50
CA PHE A 35 25.68 -11.00 18.84
C PHE A 35 24.54 -11.52 17.94
N ASP A 36 23.52 -10.69 17.70
CA ASP A 36 22.41 -11.00 16.79
C ASP A 36 22.46 -10.08 15.57
N ALA A 37 22.78 -10.62 14.41
CA ALA A 37 22.66 -9.94 13.13
C ALA A 37 21.74 -10.71 12.18
N ARG A 38 20.77 -10.00 11.61
CA ARG A 38 19.78 -10.60 10.69
C ARG A 38 19.70 -9.83 9.40
N MET A 39 18.99 -10.40 8.43
CA MET A 39 18.73 -9.77 7.13
C MET A 39 17.23 -9.69 6.80
N GLY A 40 16.89 -8.83 5.85
CA GLY A 40 15.53 -8.71 5.33
C GLY A 40 14.56 -7.96 6.25
N ALA A 41 13.25 -8.17 6.02
CA ALA A 41 12.20 -7.43 6.72
C ALA A 41 12.13 -7.73 8.23
N GLU A 42 12.49 -8.95 8.64
CA GLU A 42 12.54 -9.35 10.05
C GLU A 42 13.59 -8.53 10.82
N ALA A 43 14.75 -8.27 10.21
CA ALA A 43 15.78 -7.45 10.83
C ALA A 43 15.30 -6.00 11.04
N VAL A 44 14.63 -5.43 10.04
CA VAL A 44 14.05 -4.08 10.15
C VAL A 44 12.94 -4.03 11.20
N TYR A 45 12.11 -5.07 11.29
CA TYR A 45 11.06 -5.18 12.29
C TYR A 45 11.63 -5.17 13.72
N GLU A 46 12.63 -6.03 13.99
CA GLU A 46 13.25 -6.10 15.32
C GLU A 46 14.02 -4.82 15.68
N LEU A 47 14.71 -4.20 14.71
CA LEU A 47 15.32 -2.88 14.91
C LEU A 47 14.29 -1.82 15.31
N LEU A 48 13.14 -1.78 14.63
CA LEU A 48 12.08 -0.81 14.95
C LEU A 48 11.42 -1.09 16.31
N LYS A 49 11.22 -2.36 16.64
CA LYS A 49 10.59 -2.81 17.89
C LYS A 49 11.47 -2.55 19.12
N SER A 50 12.78 -2.64 18.97
CA SER A 50 13.75 -2.37 20.04
C SER A 50 14.10 -0.89 20.21
N LEU A 51 13.43 0.03 19.50
CA LEU A 51 13.65 1.47 19.66
C LEU A 51 12.96 2.01 20.92
N ASP A 52 13.76 2.56 21.82
CA ASP A 52 13.28 3.41 22.91
C ASP A 52 13.04 4.84 22.41
N LEU A 53 11.80 5.14 22.01
CA LEU A 53 11.43 6.46 21.50
C LEU A 53 11.57 7.57 22.57
N PRO A 54 11.11 7.40 23.83
CA PRO A 54 11.32 8.39 24.88
C PRO A 54 12.79 8.75 25.12
N GLY A 55 13.67 7.76 25.28
CA GLY A 55 15.10 8.00 25.48
C GLY A 55 15.75 8.68 24.26
N GLU A 56 15.35 8.29 23.06
CA GLU A 56 15.86 8.88 21.82
C GLU A 56 15.50 10.37 21.68
N VAL A 57 14.31 10.79 22.12
CA VAL A 57 13.92 12.21 22.10
C VAL A 57 14.80 13.05 23.02
N ILE A 58 15.09 12.57 24.23
CA ILE A 58 15.95 13.26 25.19
C ILE A 58 17.35 13.45 24.59
N ARG A 59 17.93 12.36 24.09
CA ARG A 59 19.26 12.37 23.44
C ARG A 59 19.32 13.34 22.25
N LEU A 60 18.31 13.31 21.39
CA LEU A 60 18.27 14.20 20.22
C LEU A 60 18.11 15.67 20.60
N LYS A 61 17.38 15.99 21.68
CA LYS A 61 17.25 17.37 22.18
C LYS A 61 18.57 17.90 22.75
N GLU A 62 19.34 17.07 23.44
CA GLU A 62 20.70 17.39 23.90
C GLU A 62 21.66 17.59 22.72
N GLU A 63 21.57 16.75 21.69
CA GLU A 63 22.39 16.87 20.48
C GLU A 63 22.09 18.15 19.69
N ILE A 64 20.81 18.57 19.66
CA ILE A 64 20.39 19.85 19.09
C ILE A 64 20.98 21.02 19.88
N ALA A 65 20.97 20.96 21.21
CA ALA A 65 21.51 22.04 22.05
C ALA A 65 23.05 22.19 21.94
N SER A 66 23.76 21.09 21.66
CA SER A 66 25.23 21.07 21.56
C SER A 66 25.77 21.33 20.14
N THR A 67 24.92 21.25 19.11
CA THR A 67 25.35 21.34 17.71
C THR A 67 25.12 22.75 17.15
N ASN A 68 26.19 23.39 16.65
CA ASN A 68 26.11 24.69 15.95
C ASN A 68 25.97 24.58 14.42
N SER A 69 25.98 23.38 13.86
CA SER A 69 25.87 23.15 12.41
C SER A 69 24.41 23.22 11.95
N GLU A 70 24.12 24.15 11.03
CA GLU A 70 22.75 24.36 10.51
C GLU A 70 22.17 23.13 9.80
N THR A 71 22.98 22.39 9.05
CA THR A 71 22.54 21.18 8.33
C THR A 71 22.20 20.05 9.29
N LYS A 72 23.04 19.83 10.31
CA LYS A 72 22.83 18.83 11.35
C LYS A 72 21.61 19.18 12.20
N LEU A 73 21.46 20.45 12.60
CA LEU A 73 20.27 20.97 13.27
C LEU A 73 18.99 20.66 12.48
N LYS A 74 18.90 21.04 11.20
CA LYS A 74 17.71 20.76 10.36
C LYS A 74 17.36 19.27 10.30
N ARG A 75 18.36 18.38 10.23
CA ARG A 75 18.13 16.93 10.22
C ARG A 75 17.61 16.42 11.56
N LEU A 76 18.23 16.84 12.67
CA LEU A 76 17.85 16.46 14.02
C LEU A 76 16.44 16.97 14.36
N THR A 77 16.12 18.23 14.06
CA THR A 77 14.78 18.80 14.28
C THR A 77 13.68 18.03 13.55
N LYS A 78 13.92 17.61 12.29
CA LYS A 78 12.96 16.78 11.55
C LYS A 78 12.76 15.41 12.21
N ARG A 79 13.84 14.82 12.75
CA ARG A 79 13.79 13.52 13.43
C ARG A 79 13.06 13.60 14.76
N VAL A 80 13.34 14.62 15.59
CA VAL A 80 12.61 14.87 16.85
C VAL A 80 11.12 15.03 16.57
N LYS A 81 10.75 15.86 15.59
CA LYS A 81 9.34 16.05 15.21
C LYS A 81 8.64 14.75 14.82
N LEU A 82 9.35 13.86 14.11
CA LEU A 82 8.80 12.55 13.73
C LEU A 82 8.58 11.67 14.96
N ILE A 83 9.55 11.61 15.87
CA ILE A 83 9.45 10.76 17.07
C ILE A 83 8.40 11.30 18.03
N GLU A 84 8.31 12.61 18.23
CA GLU A 84 7.25 13.24 19.03
C GLU A 84 5.87 12.90 18.46
N ALA A 85 5.69 12.92 17.13
CA ALA A 85 4.43 12.50 16.50
C ALA A 85 4.10 11.01 16.74
N PHE A 86 5.10 10.13 16.80
CA PHE A 86 4.88 8.72 17.16
C PHE A 86 4.45 8.59 18.63
N LEU A 87 5.11 9.31 19.54
CA LEU A 87 4.76 9.31 20.97
C LEU A 87 3.35 9.85 21.22
N GLU A 88 2.98 10.96 20.58
CA GLU A 88 1.66 11.58 20.69
C GLU A 88 0.55 10.69 20.12
N SER A 89 0.81 10.01 19.00
CA SER A 89 -0.19 9.16 18.35
C SER A 89 -0.37 7.79 19.00
N GLY A 90 0.56 7.37 19.87
CA GLY A 90 0.58 6.02 20.47
C GLY A 90 0.84 4.89 19.47
N ASN A 91 1.13 5.21 18.21
CA ASN A 91 1.46 4.23 17.19
C ASN A 91 2.85 3.65 17.45
N ARG A 92 2.99 2.34 17.24
CA ARG A 92 4.29 1.70 17.38
C ARG A 92 5.06 1.68 16.04
N PRO A 93 6.36 1.99 16.02
CA PRO A 93 7.14 2.03 14.76
C PRO A 93 7.12 0.71 13.99
N GLU A 94 7.13 -0.42 14.69
CA GLU A 94 7.15 -1.76 14.09
C GLU A 94 5.88 -2.09 13.28
N TRP A 95 4.77 -1.36 13.50
CA TRP A 95 3.54 -1.52 12.71
C TRP A 95 3.69 -1.14 11.24
N MET A 96 4.76 -0.42 10.87
CA MET A 96 5.09 -0.15 9.47
C MET A 96 5.46 -1.43 8.70
N VAL A 97 5.87 -2.49 9.39
CA VAL A 97 6.15 -3.80 8.79
C VAL A 97 4.94 -4.70 9.02
N MET A 98 4.22 -5.00 7.94
CA MET A 98 3.00 -5.81 8.02
C MET A 98 3.32 -7.30 8.23
N THR A 99 2.82 -7.86 9.32
CA THR A 99 2.85 -9.32 9.56
C THR A 99 1.62 -10.04 9.03
N VAL A 100 0.49 -9.31 8.92
CA VAL A 100 -0.79 -9.81 8.41
C VAL A 100 -1.33 -8.83 7.38
N LEU A 101 -1.74 -9.36 6.23
CA LEU A 101 -2.29 -8.58 5.13
C LEU A 101 -3.80 -8.81 5.01
N PRO A 102 -4.64 -7.76 5.18
CA PRO A 102 -6.08 -7.90 5.01
C PRO A 102 -6.48 -8.09 3.54
N VAL A 103 -7.58 -8.82 3.32
CA VAL A 103 -8.13 -9.09 1.99
C VAL A 103 -9.42 -8.32 1.81
N LEU A 104 -9.54 -7.60 0.69
CA LEU A 104 -10.74 -6.83 0.36
C LEU A 104 -11.96 -7.76 0.19
N PRO A 105 -13.17 -7.37 0.63
CA PRO A 105 -14.39 -8.14 0.42
C PRO A 105 -14.63 -8.52 -1.05
N PRO A 106 -15.15 -9.73 -1.35
CA PRO A 106 -15.37 -10.21 -2.71
C PRO A 106 -16.19 -9.25 -3.59
N ASP A 107 -17.19 -8.59 -3.02
CA ASP A 107 -18.07 -7.66 -3.76
C ASP A 107 -17.33 -6.45 -4.32
N LEU A 108 -16.21 -6.05 -3.69
CA LEU A 108 -15.35 -4.96 -4.17
C LEU A 108 -14.32 -5.43 -5.21
N ARG A 109 -14.22 -6.75 -5.43
CA ARG A 109 -13.35 -7.40 -6.42
C ARG A 109 -14.11 -8.49 -7.19
N PRO A 110 -15.20 -8.12 -7.89
CA PRO A 110 -16.14 -9.09 -8.43
C PRO A 110 -15.53 -9.96 -9.53
N LEU A 111 -16.10 -11.15 -9.66
CA LEU A 111 -15.90 -12.08 -10.77
C LEU A 111 -17.25 -12.23 -11.46
N VAL A 112 -17.41 -11.57 -12.60
CA VAL A 112 -18.71 -11.47 -13.29
C VAL A 112 -18.70 -12.41 -14.49
N PRO A 113 -19.65 -13.36 -14.58
CA PRO A 113 -19.80 -14.18 -15.77
C PRO A 113 -20.22 -13.31 -16.96
N LEU A 114 -19.63 -13.58 -18.11
CA LEU A 114 -19.97 -12.99 -19.40
C LEU A 114 -20.55 -14.06 -20.32
N ASP A 115 -21.25 -13.63 -21.37
CA ASP A 115 -21.78 -14.52 -22.40
C ASP A 115 -20.65 -15.38 -23.01
N GLY A 116 -20.98 -16.65 -23.30
CA GLY A 116 -20.03 -17.61 -23.86
C GLY A 116 -19.05 -18.23 -22.85
N GLY A 117 -19.41 -18.27 -21.55
CA GLY A 117 -18.66 -18.99 -20.51
C GLY A 117 -17.36 -18.29 -20.08
N ARG A 118 -17.19 -17.01 -20.44
CA ARG A 118 -16.03 -16.19 -20.04
C ARG A 118 -16.31 -15.52 -18.70
N PHE A 119 -15.25 -15.13 -18.00
CA PHE A 119 -15.36 -14.39 -16.74
C PHE A 119 -14.57 -13.08 -16.83
N ALA A 120 -15.20 -11.98 -16.42
CA ALA A 120 -14.51 -10.72 -16.16
C ALA A 120 -14.03 -10.72 -14.70
N THR A 121 -12.71 -10.55 -14.51
CA THR A 121 -12.08 -10.55 -13.19
C THR A 121 -11.43 -9.20 -12.90
N SER A 122 -11.55 -8.72 -11.66
CA SER A 122 -10.76 -7.57 -11.19
C SER A 122 -9.25 -7.88 -11.19
N ASP A 123 -8.42 -6.92 -11.61
CA ASP A 123 -6.95 -7.00 -11.56
C ASP A 123 -6.43 -7.34 -10.15
N LEU A 124 -7.14 -6.91 -9.09
CA LEU A 124 -6.80 -7.22 -7.70
C LEU A 124 -6.81 -8.71 -7.41
N ASN A 125 -7.72 -9.48 -8.03
CA ASN A 125 -7.79 -10.92 -7.80
C ASN A 125 -6.51 -11.63 -8.28
N ASP A 126 -5.91 -11.14 -9.37
CA ASP A 126 -4.63 -11.66 -9.88
C ASP A 126 -3.48 -11.33 -8.94
N LEU A 127 -3.44 -10.11 -8.40
CA LEU A 127 -2.42 -9.68 -7.44
C LEU A 127 -2.53 -10.47 -6.13
N TYR A 128 -3.74 -10.61 -5.56
CA TYR A 128 -3.98 -11.43 -4.38
C TYR A 128 -3.59 -12.90 -4.60
N ARG A 129 -3.97 -13.48 -5.74
CA ARG A 129 -3.61 -14.86 -6.08
C ARG A 129 -2.10 -15.06 -6.10
N ARG A 130 -1.33 -14.10 -6.65
CA ARG A 130 0.14 -14.15 -6.62
C ARG A 130 0.68 -14.15 -5.19
N VAL A 131 0.22 -13.23 -4.34
CA VAL A 131 0.63 -13.17 -2.93
C VAL A 131 0.34 -14.48 -2.20
N ILE A 132 -0.88 -15.01 -2.33
CA ILE A 132 -1.28 -16.26 -1.67
C ILE A 132 -0.41 -17.43 -2.15
N ASN A 133 -0.18 -17.55 -3.46
CA ASN A 133 0.62 -18.64 -4.02
C ASN A 133 2.09 -18.56 -3.54
N ARG A 134 2.67 -17.35 -3.48
CA ARG A 134 4.02 -17.13 -2.97
C ARG A 134 4.12 -17.44 -1.48
N ASN A 135 3.14 -17.00 -0.69
CA ASN A 135 3.10 -17.27 0.75
C ASN A 135 2.99 -18.79 1.05
N ASN A 136 2.10 -19.49 0.34
CA ASN A 136 1.94 -20.93 0.48
C ASN A 136 3.19 -21.69 0.03
N ARG A 137 3.87 -21.22 -1.02
CA ARG A 137 5.14 -21.80 -1.49
C ARG A 137 6.26 -21.59 -0.48
N LEU A 138 6.40 -20.38 0.08
CA LEU A 138 7.38 -20.08 1.12
C LEU A 138 7.14 -20.98 2.35
N LYS A 139 5.89 -21.12 2.79
CA LYS A 139 5.53 -22.01 3.90
C LYS A 139 6.01 -23.45 3.66
N ARG A 140 5.74 -24.01 2.48
CA ARG A 140 6.19 -25.37 2.11
C ARG A 140 7.72 -25.49 2.06
N LEU A 141 8.43 -24.47 1.59
CA LEU A 141 9.90 -24.47 1.56
C LEU A 141 10.49 -24.50 2.97
N LEU A 142 9.88 -23.77 3.91
CA LEU A 142 10.28 -23.79 5.32
C LEU A 142 9.98 -25.15 5.98
N GLU A 143 8.80 -25.74 5.72
CA GLU A 143 8.43 -27.08 6.22
C GLU A 143 9.38 -28.19 5.74
N LEU A 144 9.95 -28.03 4.54
CA LEU A 144 10.91 -28.98 3.95
C LEU A 144 12.38 -28.69 4.31
N ASN A 145 12.66 -27.68 5.15
CA ASN A 145 14.01 -27.20 5.44
C ASN A 145 14.83 -26.96 4.16
N ALA A 146 14.22 -26.32 3.16
CA ALA A 146 14.90 -26.02 1.90
C ALA A 146 16.11 -25.09 2.14
N PRO A 147 17.15 -25.17 1.29
CA PRO A 147 18.34 -24.33 1.43
C PRO A 147 18.03 -22.82 1.49
N ASP A 148 18.80 -22.09 2.30
CA ASP A 148 18.59 -20.66 2.57
C ASP A 148 18.52 -19.80 1.31
N ILE A 149 19.32 -20.12 0.28
CA ILE A 149 19.32 -19.38 -0.99
C ILE A 149 17.92 -19.39 -1.63
N ILE A 150 17.24 -20.54 -1.59
CA ILE A 150 15.90 -20.71 -2.16
C ILE A 150 14.86 -19.98 -1.30
N VAL A 151 14.98 -20.10 0.03
CA VAL A 151 14.09 -19.42 0.98
C VAL A 151 14.21 -17.89 0.87
N ARG A 152 15.44 -17.35 0.79
CA ARG A 152 15.72 -15.92 0.59
C ARG A 152 15.10 -15.41 -0.70
N ASN A 153 15.25 -16.14 -1.80
CA ASN A 153 14.64 -15.79 -3.08
C ASN A 153 13.10 -15.78 -2.98
N GLU A 154 12.49 -16.76 -2.30
CA GLU A 154 11.03 -16.78 -2.14
C GLU A 154 10.53 -15.67 -1.21
N LYS A 155 11.27 -15.32 -0.14
CA LYS A 155 11.00 -14.13 0.70
C LYS A 155 11.02 -12.85 -0.14
N ARG A 156 12.02 -12.68 -1.02
CA ARG A 156 12.09 -11.55 -1.97
C ARG A 156 10.90 -11.52 -2.92
N MET A 157 10.55 -12.67 -3.51
CA MET A 157 9.41 -12.77 -4.43
C MET A 157 8.07 -12.48 -3.76
N LEU A 158 7.91 -12.87 -2.50
CA LEU A 158 6.74 -12.55 -1.70
C LEU A 158 6.66 -11.04 -1.44
N GLN A 159 7.78 -10.40 -1.06
CA GLN A 159 7.86 -8.95 -0.88
C GLN A 159 7.45 -8.21 -2.16
N GLU A 160 8.00 -8.58 -3.32
CA GLU A 160 7.64 -7.97 -4.60
C GLU A 160 6.16 -8.14 -4.95
N SER A 161 5.57 -9.28 -4.58
CA SER A 161 4.14 -9.54 -4.81
C SER A 161 3.25 -8.67 -3.95
N VAL A 162 3.63 -8.43 -2.68
CA VAL A 162 2.91 -7.52 -1.78
C VAL A 162 3.09 -6.07 -2.22
N ASP A 163 4.31 -5.67 -2.61
CA ASP A 163 4.59 -4.34 -3.15
C ASP A 163 3.71 -4.06 -4.39
N ALA A 164 3.59 -5.02 -5.31
CA ALA A 164 2.76 -4.88 -6.50
C ALA A 164 1.25 -4.84 -6.19
N LEU A 165 0.79 -5.52 -5.14
CA LEU A 165 -0.60 -5.42 -4.68
C LEU A 165 -0.91 -4.01 -4.15
N MET A 166 0.02 -3.43 -3.38
CA MET A 166 -0.15 -2.12 -2.74
C MET A 166 0.00 -0.98 -3.75
N ASP A 167 1.11 -0.92 -4.49
CA ASP A 167 1.41 0.12 -5.48
C ASP A 167 2.28 -0.44 -6.62
N ASN A 168 1.61 -0.95 -7.66
CA ASN A 168 2.27 -1.63 -8.77
C ASN A 168 3.11 -0.65 -9.60
N GLY A 169 4.42 -0.90 -9.67
CA GLY A 169 5.37 -0.08 -10.45
C GLY A 169 6.14 0.98 -9.64
N ARG A 170 5.96 1.04 -8.31
CA ARG A 170 6.70 2.01 -7.46
C ARG A 170 8.20 1.73 -7.38
N ARG A 171 8.61 0.46 -7.26
CA ARG A 171 10.01 0.04 -7.04
C ARG A 171 10.62 -0.74 -8.21
N GLY A 172 9.90 -0.88 -9.33
CA GLY A 172 10.36 -1.67 -10.45
C GLY A 172 9.35 -1.72 -11.60
N ARG A 173 9.57 -2.66 -12.52
CA ARG A 173 8.67 -2.84 -13.67
C ARG A 173 7.30 -3.31 -13.20
N ALA A 174 6.26 -2.60 -13.61
CA ALA A 174 4.89 -2.97 -13.28
C ALA A 174 4.55 -4.38 -13.78
N ILE A 175 3.90 -5.16 -12.93
CA ILE A 175 3.39 -6.47 -13.30
C ILE A 175 2.27 -6.30 -14.32
N THR A 176 2.41 -6.99 -15.45
CA THR A 176 1.44 -6.98 -16.54
C THR A 176 0.57 -8.24 -16.53
N GLY A 177 -0.69 -8.08 -16.96
CA GLY A 177 -1.61 -9.18 -17.21
C GLY A 177 -1.40 -9.80 -18.60
N THR A 178 -2.29 -10.72 -18.97
CA THR A 178 -2.31 -11.40 -20.28
C THR A 178 -2.35 -10.43 -21.47
N ASN A 179 -3.05 -9.31 -21.32
CA ASN A 179 -3.18 -8.28 -22.35
C ASN A 179 -1.98 -7.30 -22.41
N LYS A 180 -0.84 -7.63 -21.78
CA LYS A 180 0.36 -6.77 -21.63
C LYS A 180 0.12 -5.42 -20.92
N ARG A 181 -1.12 -5.14 -20.50
CA ARG A 181 -1.48 -3.98 -19.67
C ARG A 181 -1.00 -4.20 -18.24
N ALA A 182 -0.47 -3.14 -17.61
CA ALA A 182 -0.16 -3.15 -16.18
C ALA A 182 -1.44 -3.35 -15.35
N LEU A 183 -1.36 -4.23 -14.35
CA LEU A 183 -2.45 -4.49 -13.42
C LEU A 183 -2.65 -3.29 -12.50
N LYS A 184 -3.91 -2.91 -12.23
CA LYS A 184 -4.25 -1.85 -11.29
C LYS A 184 -4.09 -2.34 -9.84
N SER A 185 -3.30 -1.61 -9.05
CA SER A 185 -3.09 -1.86 -7.63
C SER A 185 -4.14 -1.19 -6.73
N LEU A 186 -4.08 -1.45 -5.42
CA LEU A 186 -4.94 -0.77 -4.44
C LEU A 186 -4.76 0.75 -4.47
N ALA A 187 -3.51 1.24 -4.54
CA ALA A 187 -3.24 2.67 -4.65
C ALA A 187 -3.86 3.27 -5.93
N ASP A 188 -3.75 2.58 -7.07
CA ASP A 188 -4.29 3.05 -8.36
C ASP A 188 -5.82 3.15 -8.38
N MET A 189 -6.50 2.33 -7.59
CA MET A 189 -7.96 2.43 -7.46
C MET A 189 -8.38 3.74 -6.77
N ILE A 190 -7.53 4.29 -5.90
CA ILE A 190 -7.83 5.47 -5.11
C ILE A 190 -7.36 6.74 -5.83
N LYS A 191 -6.14 6.72 -6.40
CA LYS A 191 -5.48 7.89 -6.99
C LYS A 191 -5.83 8.08 -8.48
N GLY A 192 -5.57 9.30 -8.97
CA GLY A 192 -5.68 9.63 -10.40
C GLY A 192 -7.07 10.05 -10.88
N LYS A 193 -7.18 10.36 -12.18
CA LYS A 193 -8.44 10.86 -12.80
C LYS A 193 -9.55 9.80 -12.80
N GLN A 194 -9.18 8.54 -13.00
CA GLN A 194 -10.10 7.39 -12.91
C GLN A 194 -10.17 6.77 -11.51
N GLY A 195 -9.52 7.40 -10.52
CA GLY A 195 -9.55 6.94 -9.13
C GLY A 195 -10.87 7.29 -8.45
N ARG A 196 -11.15 6.59 -7.34
CA ARG A 196 -12.40 6.74 -6.58
C ARG A 196 -12.72 8.18 -6.19
N PHE A 197 -11.74 8.96 -5.73
CA PHE A 197 -11.96 10.33 -5.29
C PHE A 197 -12.53 11.22 -6.40
N ARG A 198 -11.88 11.25 -7.57
CA ARG A 198 -12.29 12.16 -8.65
C ARG A 198 -13.47 11.62 -9.45
N GLN A 199 -13.47 10.32 -9.74
CA GLN A 199 -14.47 9.76 -10.64
C GLN A 199 -15.79 9.42 -9.95
N ASN A 200 -15.76 8.93 -8.70
CA ASN A 200 -16.95 8.38 -8.05
C ASN A 200 -17.48 9.26 -6.91
N LEU A 201 -16.59 9.91 -6.14
CA LEU A 201 -17.03 10.76 -5.03
C LEU A 201 -17.51 12.13 -5.53
N LEU A 202 -16.77 12.75 -6.45
CA LEU A 202 -17.14 14.04 -7.05
C LEU A 202 -18.05 13.88 -8.28
N GLY A 203 -17.89 12.80 -9.04
CA GLY A 203 -18.73 12.46 -10.18
C GLY A 203 -19.75 11.39 -9.82
N LYS A 204 -21.01 11.78 -9.63
CA LYS A 204 -22.09 10.81 -9.44
C LYS A 204 -23.03 10.83 -10.64
N ARG A 205 -23.36 9.64 -11.14
CA ARG A 205 -24.51 9.50 -12.03
C ARG A 205 -25.76 9.67 -11.18
N VAL A 206 -26.69 10.46 -11.68
CA VAL A 206 -27.92 10.81 -10.98
C VAL A 206 -29.11 10.30 -11.79
N ASP A 207 -30.06 9.70 -11.08
CA ASP A 207 -31.35 9.35 -11.66
C ASP A 207 -32.19 10.63 -11.87
N TYR A 208 -33.33 10.50 -12.54
CA TYR A 208 -34.20 11.63 -12.90
C TYR A 208 -33.47 12.71 -13.69
N SER A 209 -32.56 12.29 -14.57
CA SER A 209 -31.83 13.17 -15.49
C SER A 209 -32.02 12.73 -16.93
N GLY A 210 -31.92 13.67 -17.86
CA GLY A 210 -32.09 13.43 -19.29
C GLY A 210 -31.21 14.36 -20.13
N ARG A 211 -30.92 13.95 -21.37
CA ARG A 211 -30.18 14.76 -22.34
C ARG A 211 -30.90 14.71 -23.68
N SER A 212 -30.99 15.86 -24.35
CA SER A 212 -31.50 16.00 -25.70
C SER A 212 -30.77 17.12 -26.44
N VAL A 213 -30.94 17.18 -27.75
CA VAL A 213 -30.47 18.28 -28.58
C VAL A 213 -31.32 19.52 -28.29
N ILE A 214 -30.65 20.66 -28.15
CA ILE A 214 -31.30 21.97 -27.97
C ILE A 214 -31.68 22.56 -29.33
N VAL A 215 -32.86 23.17 -29.41
CA VAL A 215 -33.37 23.84 -30.62
C VAL A 215 -33.91 25.22 -30.21
N VAL A 216 -33.89 26.18 -31.12
CA VAL A 216 -34.38 27.55 -30.87
C VAL A 216 -35.90 27.53 -30.69
N GLY A 217 -36.38 28.09 -29.57
CA GLY A 217 -37.80 28.26 -29.26
C GLY A 217 -38.17 29.73 -29.13
N PRO A 218 -38.34 30.48 -30.24
CA PRO A 218 -38.41 31.94 -30.24
C PRO A 218 -39.66 32.51 -29.56
N THR A 219 -40.68 31.69 -29.32
CA THR A 219 -41.94 32.08 -28.69
C THR A 219 -41.95 31.92 -27.16
N LEU A 220 -40.89 31.37 -26.58
CA LEU A 220 -40.79 31.10 -25.13
C LEU A 220 -40.39 32.36 -24.35
N ARG A 221 -40.89 32.49 -23.12
CA ARG A 221 -40.43 33.52 -22.17
C ARG A 221 -39.10 33.12 -21.53
N LEU A 222 -38.38 34.08 -20.95
CA LEU A 222 -37.05 33.87 -20.34
C LEU A 222 -37.00 32.75 -19.27
N HIS A 223 -38.10 32.50 -18.56
CA HIS A 223 -38.20 31.49 -17.50
C HIS A 223 -38.80 30.15 -17.97
N GLN A 224 -38.94 29.93 -19.28
CA GLN A 224 -39.57 28.74 -19.84
C GLN A 224 -38.60 27.92 -20.70
N CYS A 225 -38.81 26.62 -20.76
CA CYS A 225 -38.13 25.72 -21.68
C CYS A 225 -39.11 24.72 -22.30
N GLY A 226 -38.81 24.27 -23.52
CA GLY A 226 -39.57 23.20 -24.17
C GLY A 226 -39.05 21.83 -23.75
N LEU A 227 -39.93 20.97 -23.24
CA LEU A 227 -39.57 19.60 -22.84
C LEU A 227 -40.34 18.57 -23.69
N PRO A 228 -39.67 17.65 -24.39
CA PRO A 228 -40.34 16.58 -25.14
C PRO A 228 -41.23 15.73 -24.24
N LYS A 229 -42.47 15.48 -24.66
CA LYS A 229 -43.46 14.73 -23.88
C LYS A 229 -42.96 13.36 -23.41
N LYS A 230 -42.22 12.63 -24.25
CA LYS A 230 -41.65 11.32 -23.89
C LYS A 230 -40.63 11.44 -22.75
N MET A 231 -39.81 12.48 -22.75
CA MET A 231 -38.82 12.73 -21.70
C MET A 231 -39.49 13.17 -20.40
N ALA A 232 -40.48 14.07 -20.50
CA ALA A 232 -41.29 14.47 -19.35
C ALA A 232 -41.97 13.26 -18.70
N LEU A 233 -42.54 12.36 -19.52
CA LEU A 233 -43.21 11.16 -19.02
C LEU A 233 -42.28 10.25 -18.20
N GLU A 234 -41.04 10.04 -18.64
CA GLU A 234 -40.07 9.22 -17.90
C GLU A 234 -39.51 9.93 -16.66
N LEU A 235 -39.18 11.23 -16.75
CA LEU A 235 -38.66 11.99 -15.62
C LEU A 235 -39.67 12.13 -14.47
N PHE A 236 -40.95 12.29 -14.79
CA PHE A 236 -42.01 12.50 -13.81
C PHE A 236 -42.82 11.24 -13.50
N LYS A 237 -42.37 10.06 -13.94
CA LYS A 237 -43.09 8.79 -13.82
C LYS A 237 -43.60 8.48 -12.40
N PRO A 238 -42.81 8.65 -11.31
CA PRO A 238 -43.32 8.40 -9.96
C PRO A 238 -44.45 9.35 -9.56
N PHE A 239 -44.37 10.63 -9.96
CA PHE A 239 -45.39 11.63 -9.68
C PHE A 239 -46.69 11.36 -10.43
N ILE A 240 -46.59 10.86 -11.67
CA ILE A 240 -47.76 10.47 -12.47
C ILE A 240 -48.47 9.29 -11.82
N PHE A 241 -47.74 8.25 -11.40
CA PHE A 241 -48.36 7.12 -10.71
C PHE A 241 -49.04 7.54 -9.41
N ALA A 242 -48.42 8.40 -8.61
CA ALA A 242 -49.01 8.92 -7.37
C ALA A 242 -50.27 9.78 -7.58
N LYS A 243 -50.51 10.31 -8.79
CA LYS A 243 -51.71 11.09 -9.14
C LYS A 243 -52.82 10.25 -9.78
N LEU A 244 -52.49 9.06 -10.28
CA LEU A 244 -53.45 8.14 -10.88
C LEU A 244 -54.02 7.15 -9.86
N GLN A 245 -53.34 6.95 -8.74
CA GLN A 245 -53.86 6.32 -7.53
C GLN A 245 -54.74 7.31 -6.76
#